data_AF-A0A961IHA0-F1
#
_entry.id   AF-A0A961IHA0-F1
#
_cell.length_a   1.000
_cell.length_b   1.000
_cell.length_c   1.000
_cell.angle_alpha   90.00
_cell.angle_beta   90.00
_cell.angle_gamma   90.00
#
_symmetry.space_group_name_H-M   'P 1'
#
loop_
_entity.id
_entity.type
_entity.pdbx_description
1 polymer ?
#
loop_
_entity_poly.entity_id
_entity_poly.type
_entity_poly.pdbx_seq_one_letter_code
_entity_poly.pdbx_strand_id
1 'polypeptide(L)' 'VQARLRAFIDDCERDFTDRQIVIVSHGDPLQILQTIFHNLRPNQHRTLPHLHNAELRLLNKDNQV' A
#
# COMPACT_ATOMS: atom_id res chain seq x y z
N VAL A 1 6.55 -6.91 9.10
CA VAL A 1 6.39 -6.56 7.66
C VAL A 1 5.75 -5.18 7.50
N GLN A 2 4.56 -4.92 8.06
CA GLN A 2 3.87 -3.62 7.95
C GLN A 2 4.74 -2.41 8.33
N ALA A 3 5.48 -2.44 9.46
CA ALA A 3 6.34 -1.32 9.86
C ALA A 3 7.42 -0.97 8.80
N ARG A 4 8.00 -1.98 8.14
CA ARG A 4 8.98 -1.74 7.07
C ARG A 4 8.32 -1.15 5.82
N LEU A 5 7.12 -1.61 5.49
CA LEU A 5 6.34 -1.07 4.37
C LEU A 5 5.92 0.37 4.64
N ARG A 6 5.59 0.71 5.90
CA ARG A 6 5.31 2.09 6.30
C ARG A 6 6.52 2.99 6.13
N ALA A 7 7.67 2.59 6.65
CA ALA A 7 8.91 3.34 6.48
C ALA A 7 9.25 3.55 4.99
N PHE A 8 9.04 2.55 4.14
CA PHE A 8 9.20 2.69 2.70
C PHE A 8 8.26 3.74 2.08
N ILE A 9 6.99 3.79 2.50
CA ILE A 9 6.07 4.87 2.05
C ILE A 9 6.55 6.23 2.55
N ASP A 10 6.93 6.33 3.83
CA ASP A 10 7.44 7.58 4.40
C ASP A 10 8.71 8.09 3.65
N ASP A 11 9.57 7.16 3.21
CA ASP A 11 10.73 7.47 2.35
C ASP A 11 10.30 7.97 0.96
N CYS A 12 9.33 7.30 0.33
CA CYS A 12 8.81 7.74 -0.96
C CYS A 12 8.18 9.14 -0.92
N GLU A 13 7.34 9.41 0.07
CA GLU A 13 6.67 10.71 0.24
C GLU A 13 7.69 11.84 0.50
N ARG A 14 8.78 11.54 1.20
CA ARG A 14 9.87 12.49 1.45
C ARG A 14 10.70 12.77 0.20
N ASP A 15 11.06 11.72 -0.54
CA ASP A 15 12.10 11.80 -1.57
C ASP A 15 11.53 12.13 -2.97
N PHE A 16 10.21 12.02 -3.17
CA PHE A 16 9.55 12.25 -4.47
C PHE A 16 8.32 13.17 -4.35
N THR A 17 8.49 14.44 -4.72
CA THR A 17 7.38 15.41 -4.86
C THR A 17 6.90 15.52 -6.32
N ASP A 18 5.59 15.68 -6.54
CA ASP A 18 4.95 15.86 -7.86
C ASP A 18 5.25 14.74 -8.87
N ARG A 19 5.41 13.51 -8.39
CA ARG A 19 5.61 12.31 -9.22
C ARG A 19 4.49 11.30 -9.01
N GLN A 20 4.16 10.58 -10.08
CA GLN A 20 3.34 9.37 -10.00
C GLN A 20 4.25 8.19 -9.68
N ILE A 21 3.99 7.48 -8.58
CA ILE A 21 4.79 6.33 -8.13
C ILE A 21 3.99 5.05 -8.34
N VAL A 22 4.63 4.05 -8.95
CA VAL A 22 4.08 2.69 -9.07
C VAL A 22 4.92 1.75 -8.21
N ILE A 23 4.27 1.09 -7.26
CA ILE A 23 4.91 0.12 -6.35
C ILE A 23 4.63 -1.29 -6.88
N VAL A 24 5.69 -2.03 -7.23
CA VAL A 24 5.59 -3.41 -7.73
C VAL A 24 6.12 -4.36 -6.67
N SER A 25 5.30 -5.31 -6.23
CA SER A 25 5.67 -6.33 -5.25
C SER A 25 4.71 -7.54 -5.33
N HIS A 26 4.79 -8.45 -4.36
CA HIS A 26 3.91 -9.60 -4.23
C HIS A 26 2.56 -9.23 -3.59
N GLY A 27 1.54 -10.07 -3.80
CA GLY A 27 0.18 -9.84 -3.28
C GLY A 27 0.13 -9.63 -1.77
N ASP A 28 0.73 -10.53 -0.97
CA ASP A 28 0.69 -10.46 0.49
C ASP A 28 1.28 -9.15 1.05
N PRO A 29 2.52 -8.74 0.71
CA PRO A 29 3.07 -7.45 1.11
C PRO A 29 2.19 -6.25 0.70
N LEU A 30 1.67 -6.23 -0.54
CA LEU A 30 0.82 -5.12 -1.00
C LEU A 30 -0.52 -5.06 -0.26
N GLN A 31 -1.14 -6.21 0.05
CA GLN A 31 -2.35 -6.25 0.87
C GLN A 31 -2.08 -5.82 2.31
N ILE A 32 -0.95 -6.25 2.91
CA ILE A 32 -0.52 -5.78 4.23
C ILE A 32 -0.31 -4.27 4.22
N LEU A 33 0.28 -3.71 3.15
CA LEU A 33 0.44 -2.26 3.01
C LEU A 33 -0.91 -1.54 2.98
N GLN A 34 -1.90 -2.06 2.25
CA GLN A 34 -3.26 -1.48 2.20
C GLN A 34 -3.93 -1.40 3.58
N THR A 35 -3.62 -2.31 4.51
CA THR A 35 -4.18 -2.23 5.88
C THR A 35 -3.86 -0.92 6.60
N ILE A 36 -2.74 -0.28 6.26
CA ILE A 36 -2.34 1.02 6.85
C ILE A 36 -3.38 2.09 6.52
N PHE A 37 -3.83 2.15 5.27
CA PHE A 37 -4.79 3.15 4.78
C PHE A 37 -6.23 2.85 5.21
N HIS A 38 -6.55 1.58 5.45
CA HIS A 38 -7.86 1.17 5.97
C HIS A 38 -7.96 1.14 7.50
N ASN A 39 -6.92 1.59 8.22
CA ASN A 39 -6.83 1.53 9.69
C ASN A 39 -7.12 0.12 10.26
N LEU A 40 -6.62 -0.91 9.55
CA LEU A 40 -6.75 -2.32 9.94
C LEU A 40 -5.44 -2.83 10.53
N ARG A 41 -5.52 -3.85 11.38
CA ARG A 41 -4.32 -4.56 11.84
C ARG A 41 -3.73 -5.38 10.69
N PRO A 42 -2.39 -5.59 10.63
CA PRO A 42 -1.76 -6.37 9.56
C PRO A 42 -2.32 -7.78 9.40
N ASN A 43 -2.72 -8.43 10.49
CA ASN A 43 -3.29 -9.78 10.45
C ASN A 43 -4.70 -9.83 9.83
N GLN A 44 -5.31 -8.68 9.59
CA GLN A 44 -6.60 -8.55 8.90
C GLN A 44 -6.42 -8.29 7.40
N HIS A 45 -5.21 -8.33 6.83
CA HIS A 45 -4.99 -8.06 5.39
C HIS A 45 -5.85 -8.93 4.45
N ARG A 46 -6.23 -10.15 4.86
CA ARG A 46 -7.10 -11.04 4.07
C ARG A 46 -8.58 -10.65 4.07
N THR A 47 -8.99 -9.69 4.91
CA THR A 47 -10.35 -9.12 4.84
C THR A 47 -10.47 -8.08 3.73
N LEU A 48 -9.34 -7.59 3.20
CA LEU A 48 -9.32 -6.70 2.04
C LEU A 48 -9.44 -7.53 0.74
N PRO A 49 -10.01 -6.96 -0.34
CA PRO A 49 -10.08 -7.63 -1.63
C PRO A 49 -8.70 -8.09 -2.11
N HIS A 50 -8.62 -9.33 -2.60
CA HIS A 50 -7.38 -9.89 -3.13
C HIS A 50 -6.86 -9.09 -4.33
N LEU A 51 -5.54 -9.02 -4.47
CA LEU A 51 -4.88 -8.45 -5.65
C LEU A 51 -4.70 -9.56 -6.68
N HIS A 52 -5.23 -9.36 -7.89
CA HIS A 52 -5.05 -10.32 -8.98
C HIS A 52 -3.67 -10.17 -9.63
N ASN A 53 -3.31 -11.15 -10.46
CA ASN A 53 -2.04 -11.12 -11.20
C ASN A 53 -1.95 -9.86 -12.06
N ALA A 54 -0.87 -9.10 -11.88
CA ALA A 54 -0.59 -7.84 -12.57
C ALA A 54 -1.72 -6.78 -12.44
N GLU A 55 -2.54 -6.87 -11.39
CA GLU A 55 -3.55 -5.85 -11.11
C GLU A 55 -2.88 -4.52 -10.72
N LEU A 56 -3.38 -3.42 -11.30
CA LEU A 56 -3.07 -2.07 -10.85
C LEU A 56 -4.20 -1.56 -9.96
N ARG A 57 -3.87 -1.13 -8.74
CA ARG A 57 -4.83 -0.59 -7.78
C ARG A 57 -4.25 0.65 -7.12
N LEU A 58 -5.08 1.69 -6.95
CA LEU A 58 -4.72 2.84 -6.13
C LEU A 58 -4.42 2.37 -4.71
N LEU A 59 -3.29 2.82 -4.18
CA LEU A 59 -2.83 2.38 -2.87
C LEU A 59 -3.69 2.94 -1.73
N ASN A 60 -4.11 4.20 -1.86
CA ASN A 60 -5.03 4.88 -0.95
C ASN A 60 -6.13 5.57 -1.77
N LYS A 61 -7.33 4.99 -1.79
CA LYS A 61 -8.44 5.50 -2.61
C LYS A 61 -9.12 6.73 -1.98
N ASP A 62 -8.96 6.93 -0.67
CA ASP A 62 -9.69 7.94 0.10
C ASP A 62 -8.93 9.29 0.20
N ASN A 63 -7.68 9.35 -0.28
CA ASN A 63 -6.89 10.58 -0.38
C ASN A 63 -7.18 11.37 -1.67
N GLN A 64 -8.46 11.59 -1.97
CA GLN A 64 -8.83 12.59 -2.98
C GLN A 64 -8.82 13.97 -2.32
N VAL A 65 -7.64 14.60 -2.33
CA VAL A 65 -7.53 16.07 -2.27
C VAL A 65 -7.81 16.62 -3.65
#